data_AF-A0A2N7JUT0-F1
#
_entry.id   AF-A0A2N7JUT0-F1
#
_cell.length_a   1.000
_cell.length_b   1.000
_cell.length_c   1.000
_cell.angle_alpha   90.00
_cell.angle_beta   90.00
_cell.angle_gamma   90.00
#
_symmetry.space_group_name_H-M   'P 1'
#
loop_
_entity.id
_entity.type
_entity.pdbx_description
1 polymer ?
#
loop_
_entity_poly.entity_id
_entity_poly.type
_entity_poly.pdbx_seq_one_letter_code
_entity_poly.pdbx_strand_id
1 'polypeptide(L)' 'MTDQFDKAQELEQTFREKAIAHQRTRCIEQPDEDEHGNRYCLSCGDTIPTKRLEAMPNAVRCVSCQSHKEPH' A
#
# COMPACT_ATOMS: atom_id res chain seq x y z
N MET A 1 -19.99 5.56 37.96
CA MET A 1 -20.77 4.86 36.91
C MET A 1 -20.33 5.41 35.56
N THR A 2 -19.02 5.34 35.31
CA THR A 2 -18.30 6.02 34.21
C THR A 2 -17.21 5.08 33.68
N ASP A 3 -16.67 4.23 34.57
CA ASP A 3 -15.68 3.19 34.28
C ASP A 3 -15.90 2.33 33.03
N GLN A 4 -17.14 2.00 32.67
CA GLN A 4 -17.38 1.18 31.47
C GLN A 4 -17.31 2.00 30.18
N PHE A 5 -17.77 3.24 30.20
CA PHE A 5 -17.69 4.12 29.03
C PHE A 5 -16.27 4.64 28.83
N ASP A 6 -15.58 4.98 29.92
CA ASP A 6 -14.17 5.39 29.89
C ASP A 6 -13.30 4.25 29.32
N LYS A 7 -13.47 3.01 29.81
CA LYS A 7 -12.76 1.83 29.27
C LYS A 7 -13.08 1.53 27.81
N ALA A 8 -14.33 1.72 27.39
CA ALA A 8 -14.72 1.52 26.00
C ALA A 8 -14.05 2.54 25.07
N GLN A 9 -13.94 3.80 25.51
CA GLN A 9 -13.24 4.85 24.76
C GLN A 9 -11.73 4.60 24.67
N GLU A 10 -11.10 4.16 25.76
CA GLU A 10 -9.67 3.80 25.74
C GLU A 10 -9.40 2.65 24.76
N LEU A 11 -10.26 1.62 24.74
CA LEU A 11 -10.15 0.54 23.76
C LEU A 11 -10.28 1.05 22.32
N GLU A 12 -11.28 1.88 22.02
CA GLU A 12 -11.46 2.45 20.67
C GLU A 12 -10.24 3.27 20.23
N GLN A 13 -9.72 4.13 21.11
CA GLN A 13 -8.51 4.91 20.84
C GLN A 13 -7.31 4.00 20.54
N THR A 14 -7.06 2.99 21.37
CA THR A 14 -5.93 2.08 21.15
C THR A 14 -6.08 1.26 19.86
N PHE A 15 -7.29 0.84 19.51
CA PHE A 15 -7.55 0.16 18.23
C PHE A 15 -7.31 1.08 17.04
N ARG A 16 -7.79 2.33 17.14
CA ARG A 16 -7.61 3.34 16.09
C ARG A 16 -6.13 3.67 15.87
N GLU A 17 -5.38 3.89 16.94
CA GLU A 17 -3.95 4.14 16.88
C GLU A 17 -3.19 2.96 16.26
N LYS A 18 -3.52 1.72 16.64
CA LYS A 18 -2.94 0.51 16.05
C LYS A 18 -3.24 0.39 14.56
N ALA A 19 -4.46 0.70 14.13
CA ALA A 19 -4.83 0.66 12.72
C ALA A 19 -4.06 1.71 11.90
N ILE A 20 -3.90 2.93 12.43
CA ILE A 20 -3.12 4.01 11.79
C ILE A 20 -1.64 3.62 11.74
N ALA A 21 -1.08 3.10 12.83
CA ALA A 21 0.30 2.63 12.88
C ALA A 21 0.53 1.52 11.85
N HIS A 22 -0.36 0.54 11.78
CA HIS A 22 -0.28 -0.54 10.80
C HIS A 22 -0.38 -0.02 9.35
N GLN A 23 -1.23 0.98 9.08
CA GLN A 23 -1.30 1.60 7.76
C GLN A 23 -0.05 2.41 7.41
N ARG A 24 0.58 3.07 8.40
CA ARG A 24 1.84 3.80 8.22
C ARG A 24 3.04 2.87 8.04
N THR A 25 3.07 1.76 8.76
CA THR A 25 4.14 0.75 8.72
C THR A 25 3.90 -0.30 7.64
N ARG A 26 2.77 -0.24 6.92
CA ARG A 26 2.59 -1.08 5.73
C ARG A 26 3.78 -0.82 4.82
N CYS A 27 4.59 -1.87 4.64
CA CYS A 27 5.72 -1.86 3.76
C CYS A 27 5.21 -1.39 2.41
N ILE A 28 5.64 -0.19 2.03
CA ILE A 28 5.55 0.25 0.65
C ILE A 28 6.43 -0.75 -0.09
N GLU A 29 5.82 -1.62 -0.89
CA GLU A 29 6.57 -2.51 -1.79
C GLU A 29 7.59 -1.61 -2.50
N GLN A 30 8.89 -1.86 -2.31
CA GLN A 30 9.90 -1.03 -2.93
C GLN A 30 9.91 -1.35 -4.42
N PRO A 31 9.80 -0.34 -5.30
CA PRO A 31 9.94 -0.58 -6.74
C PRO A 31 11.37 -1.05 -7.04
N ASP A 32 11.52 -2.12 -7.82
CA ASP A 32 12.80 -2.45 -8.45
C ASP A 32 13.03 -1.48 -9.61
N GLU A 33 14.09 -0.67 -9.52
CA GLU A 33 14.49 0.33 -10.51
C GLU A 33 15.90 0.02 -11.04
N ASP A 34 16.10 0.05 -12.36
CA ASP A 34 17.45 0.03 -12.97
C ASP A 34 18.13 1.41 -12.91
N GLU A 35 19.44 1.46 -13.14
CA GLU A 35 20.21 2.70 -13.38
C GLU A 35 19.65 3.58 -14.52
N HIS A 36 18.82 3.01 -15.40
CA HIS A 36 18.16 3.72 -16.50
C HIS A 36 16.76 4.26 -16.14
N GLY A 37 16.30 4.06 -14.90
CA GLY A 37 14.97 4.48 -14.43
C GLY A 37 13.82 3.56 -14.90
N ASN A 38 14.14 2.39 -15.46
CA ASN A 38 13.14 1.40 -15.81
C ASN A 38 12.69 0.66 -14.56
N ARG A 39 11.37 0.56 -14.38
CA ARG A 39 10.79 -0.22 -13.27
C ARG A 39 10.19 -1.51 -13.76
N TYR A 40 10.32 -2.56 -12.96
CA TYR A 40 9.72 -3.85 -13.26
C TYR A 40 8.54 -4.16 -12.35
N CYS A 41 7.61 -4.92 -12.89
CA CYS A 41 6.47 -5.41 -12.15
C CYS A 41 6.88 -6.53 -11.20
N LEU A 42 6.61 -6.36 -9.91
CA LEU A 42 6.91 -7.38 -8.89
C LEU A 42 6.11 -8.69 -9.04
N SER A 43 5.07 -8.72 -9.90
CA SER A 43 4.21 -9.90 -10.07
C SER A 43 4.55 -10.72 -11.31
N CYS A 44 4.95 -10.08 -12.42
CA CYS A 44 5.20 -10.76 -13.69
C CYS A 44 6.63 -10.55 -14.22
N GLY A 45 7.40 -9.63 -13.64
CA GLY A 45 8.74 -9.28 -14.11
C GLY A 45 8.77 -8.38 -15.36
N ASP A 46 7.62 -8.00 -15.91
CA ASP A 46 7.56 -7.13 -17.09
C ASP A 46 7.94 -5.68 -16.76
N THR A 47 8.46 -4.96 -17.75
CA THR A 47 8.72 -3.52 -17.66
C THR A 47 7.42 -2.74 -17.48
N ILE A 48 7.37 -1.89 -16.46
CA ILE A 48 6.26 -0.96 -16.22
C ILE A 48 6.36 0.16 -17.26
N PRO A 49 5.32 0.40 -18.07
CA PRO A 49 5.36 1.45 -19.08
C PRO A 49 5.55 2.82 -18.43
N THR A 50 6.40 3.66 -19.02
CA THR A 50 6.73 5.01 -18.51
C THR A 50 5.49 5.87 -18.28
N LYS A 51 4.48 5.78 -19.15
CA LYS A 51 3.16 6.45 -18.96
C LYS A 51 2.52 6.15 -17.61
N ARG A 52 2.73 4.94 -17.06
CA ARG A 52 2.22 4.55 -15.74
C ARG A 52 3.05 5.14 -14.60
N LEU A 53 4.36 5.26 -14.79
CA LEU A 53 5.26 5.91 -13.84
C LEU A 53 5.04 7.43 -13.81
N GLU A 54 4.73 8.05 -14.94
CA GLU A 54 4.35 9.47 -15.02
C GLU A 54 3.03 9.74 -14.26
N ALA A 55 2.04 8.85 -14.39
CA ALA A 55 0.76 8.98 -13.69
C ALA A 55 0.84 8.59 -12.20
N MET A 56 1.62 7.55 -11.87
CA MET A 56 1.86 7.10 -10.50
C MET A 56 3.34 6.71 -10.33
N PRO A 57 4.17 7.61 -9.77
CA PRO A 57 5.60 7.38 -9.58
C PRO A 57 5.92 6.37 -8.47
N ASN A 58 4.91 5.78 -7.82
CA ASN A 58 5.06 4.72 -6.82
C ASN A 58 4.45 3.40 -7.32
N ALA A 59 4.18 3.27 -8.62
CA ALA A 59 3.66 2.03 -9.19
C ALA A 59 4.72 0.92 -9.13
N VAL A 60 4.35 -0.21 -8.50
CA VAL A 60 5.17 -1.42 -8.36
C VAL A 60 4.65 -2.62 -9.17
N ARG A 61 3.52 -2.44 -9.87
CA ARG A 61 2.88 -3.48 -10.67
C ARG A 61 2.50 -2.95 -12.04
N CYS A 62 2.49 -3.88 -12.99
CA CYS A 62 2.01 -3.67 -14.35
C CYS A 62 0.50 -3.35 -14.35
N VAL A 63 0.00 -2.63 -15.36
CA VAL A 63 -1.42 -2.25 -15.45
C VAL A 63 -2.32 -3.49 -15.46
N SER A 64 -1.97 -4.51 -16.24
CA SER A 64 -2.71 -5.78 -16.30
C SER A 64 -2.74 -6.53 -14.95
N CYS A 65 -1.62 -6.56 -14.24
CA CYS A 65 -1.46 -7.17 -12.92
C CYS A 65 -2.26 -6.44 -11.85
N GLN A 66 -2.31 -5.10 -11.94
CA GLN A 66 -3.08 -4.28 -11.01
C GLN A 66 -4.58 -4.45 -11.27
N SER A 67 -5.01 -4.49 -12.53
CA SER A 67 -6.40 -4.75 -12.92
C SER A 67 -6.87 -6.16 -12.55
N HIS A 68 -5.98 -7.16 -12.56
CA HIS A 68 -6.32 -8.53 -12.11
C HIS A 68 -6.48 -8.66 -10.59
N LYS A 69 -6.08 -7.66 -9.80
CA LYS A 69 -6.16 -7.72 -8.34
C LYS A 69 -7.55 -7.35 -7.79
N GLU A 70 -8.49 -6.96 -8.64
CA GLU A 70 -9.88 -6.80 -8.26
C GLU A 70 -10.60 -8.15 -8.43
N PRO A 71 -10.93 -8.86 -7.34
CA PRO A 71 -11.83 -9.99 -7.44
C PRO A 71 -13.21 -9.47 -7.87
N HIS A 72 -13.77 -10.11 -8.89
CA HIS A 72 -15.17 -9.96 -9.28
C HIS A 72 -16.10 -10.42 -8.14
#